data_AF-X0S8G1-F1
#
_entry.id   AF-X0S8G1-F1
#
_cell.length_a   1.000
_cell.length_b   1.000
_cell.length_c   1.000
_cell.angle_alpha   90.00
_cell.angle_beta   90.00
_cell.angle_gamma   90.00
#
_symmetry.space_group_name_H-M   'P 1'
#
loop_
_entity.id
_entity.type
_entity.pdbx_description
1 polymer ?
#
loop_
_entity_poly.entity_id
_entity_poly.type
_entity_poly.pdbx_seq_one_letter_code
_entity_poly.pdbx_strand_id
1 'polypeptide(L)'
;NGVQQSFSWTGISYFQASLDDVPLFEGDNTVTLQCLSADGNDSIIVDWLEVAYQRDYVVGADNIFKFAPDSGDRYLIDGFSSNTLVGYDISDPVDVAIIENAFVSGNNPYSFEFEPTAFGDTYLVLASETGRVPVGLFEDTAADLAHNASGADYILITHRDLGWAQNGEPNRWLTDLVTHRLNQGLRVAVVDIEDIYDEFSFGIKSPQALKDFLAYAYSNWPQPAPQYVLLVGDSTYDPKDHWGEADDTAYLPTYQMFTDFKGETVSDQWFVTFAGNDALADMHIGRLPAANSAQATTMVDKIIAYESAVNARTWTNNLLLVADNQRPGSAYAYEAIFETINEDAAALVPDAMAEPVKGYLNDYAASAFLTN
;
A
#
# COMPACT_ATOMS: atom_id res chain seq x y z
N ASN A 1 29.85 2.04 25.14
CA ASN A 1 30.86 1.72 26.17
C ASN A 1 32.30 1.85 25.66
N GLY A 2 32.63 2.98 25.03
CA GLY A 2 33.99 3.28 24.54
C GLY A 2 34.43 2.55 23.26
N VAL A 3 33.69 1.53 22.82
CA VAL A 3 33.91 0.86 21.52
C VAL A 3 33.34 1.74 20.40
N GLN A 4 34.17 2.02 19.41
CA GLN A 4 33.81 2.79 18.22
C GLN A 4 34.40 2.11 16.99
N GLN A 5 33.62 1.99 15.93
CA GLN A 5 34.06 1.49 14.64
C GLN A 5 33.50 2.38 13.52
N SER A 6 34.25 2.51 12.43
CA SER A 6 33.85 3.27 11.25
C SER A 6 33.62 2.33 10.08
N PHE A 7 32.58 2.61 9.31
CA PHE A 7 32.20 1.86 8.12
C PHE A 7 32.05 2.83 6.94
N SER A 8 32.22 2.32 5.73
CA SER A 8 32.08 3.10 4.50
C SER A 8 31.25 2.33 3.47
N TRP A 9 30.27 2.99 2.87
CA TRP A 9 29.51 2.48 1.74
C TRP A 9 29.24 3.61 0.73
N THR A 10 28.68 3.27 -0.43
CA THR A 10 28.34 4.23 -1.48
C THR A 10 26.97 3.92 -2.08
N GLY A 11 26.18 4.96 -2.36
CA GLY A 11 24.87 4.85 -3.01
C GLY A 11 23.69 4.81 -2.04
N ILE A 12 22.49 4.76 -2.60
CA ILE A 12 21.22 4.64 -1.87
C ILE A 12 20.89 3.14 -1.77
N SER A 13 21.40 2.49 -0.72
CA SER A 13 21.24 1.05 -0.50
C SER A 13 21.30 0.71 0.98
N TYR A 14 20.72 -0.43 1.36
CA TYR A 14 20.90 -0.99 2.70
C TYR A 14 22.37 -1.31 2.98
N PHE A 15 22.80 -1.04 4.21
CA PHE A 15 24.13 -1.39 4.70
C PHE A 15 24.02 -1.93 6.13
N GLN A 16 24.58 -3.12 6.37
CA GLN A 16 24.62 -3.74 7.69
C GLN A 16 26.01 -3.59 8.28
N ALA A 17 26.06 -3.07 9.51
CA ALA A 17 27.28 -2.95 10.31
C ALA A 17 27.16 -3.86 11.54
N SER A 18 28.21 -4.61 11.84
CA SER A 18 28.29 -5.48 13.02
C SER A 18 29.50 -5.09 13.87
N LEU A 19 29.30 -5.04 15.18
CA LEU A 19 30.35 -4.82 16.16
C LEU A 19 30.30 -5.98 17.17
N ASP A 20 31.41 -6.70 17.27
CA ASP A 20 31.57 -7.80 18.23
C ASP A 20 32.26 -7.31 19.51
N ASP A 21 32.17 -8.13 20.56
CA ASP A 21 32.85 -7.89 21.85
C ASP A 21 32.55 -6.51 22.48
N VAL A 22 31.37 -5.96 22.22
CA VAL A 22 30.91 -4.72 22.84
C VAL A 22 30.52 -5.02 24.29
N PRO A 23 31.24 -4.48 25.30
CA PRO A 23 30.86 -4.68 26.69
C PRO A 23 29.51 -4.00 26.91
N LEU A 24 28.52 -4.73 27.42
CA LEU A 24 27.23 -4.18 27.84
C LEU A 24 27.20 -4.06 29.37
N PHE A 25 26.55 -3.01 29.87
CA PHE A 25 26.35 -2.82 31.31
C PHE A 25 24.90 -3.13 31.69
N GLU A 26 24.71 -3.54 32.94
CA GLU A 26 23.37 -3.64 33.52
C GLU A 26 22.68 -2.27 33.50
N GLY A 27 21.44 -2.20 33.01
CA GLY A 27 20.70 -0.96 32.80
C GLY A 27 20.92 -0.31 31.43
N ASP A 28 20.88 1.02 31.40
CA ASP A 28 20.86 1.79 30.15
C ASP A 28 22.19 1.72 29.39
N ASN A 29 22.11 1.33 28.12
CA ASN A 29 23.23 1.39 27.17
C ASN A 29 22.87 2.35 26.03
N THR A 30 23.82 3.20 25.63
CA THR A 30 23.61 4.16 24.53
C THR A 30 24.37 3.74 23.28
N VAL A 31 23.66 3.63 22.15
CA VAL A 31 24.25 3.49 20.82
C VAL A 31 24.13 4.81 20.07
N THR A 32 25.18 5.22 19.37
CA THR A 32 25.19 6.46 18.58
C THR A 32 25.71 6.18 17.19
N LEU A 33 24.95 6.62 16.19
CA LEU A 33 25.34 6.59 14.79
C LEU A 33 25.71 8.00 14.33
N GLN A 34 26.87 8.15 13.71
CA GLN A 34 27.38 9.43 13.21
C GLN A 34 27.70 9.33 11.72
N CYS A 35 27.12 10.21 10.90
CA CYS A 35 27.52 10.37 9.51
C CYS A 35 28.85 11.14 9.46
N LEU A 36 29.86 10.54 8.83
CA LEU A 36 31.22 11.10 8.72
C LEU A 36 31.46 11.77 7.35
N SER A 37 30.41 12.00 6.56
CA SER A 37 30.53 12.64 5.25
C SER A 37 31.02 14.09 5.37
N ALA A 38 31.96 14.47 4.50
CA ALA A 38 32.65 15.74 4.56
C ALA A 38 31.85 16.91 3.94
N ASP A 39 30.91 16.63 3.05
CA ASP A 39 30.14 17.64 2.33
C ASP A 39 28.76 17.94 2.95
N GLY A 40 28.33 17.11 3.91
CA GLY A 40 27.05 17.25 4.61
C GLY A 40 25.82 16.90 3.76
N ASN A 41 26.01 16.33 2.56
CA ASN A 41 24.90 15.95 1.69
C ASN A 41 24.40 14.53 1.96
N ASP A 42 25.18 13.70 2.65
CA ASP A 42 24.81 12.33 2.97
C ASP A 42 23.92 12.26 4.22
N SER A 43 22.86 11.46 4.13
CA SER A 43 21.97 11.15 5.25
C SER A 43 21.97 9.65 5.53
N ILE A 44 21.83 9.28 6.80
CA ILE A 44 21.74 7.89 7.25
C ILE A 44 20.42 7.72 7.99
N ILE A 45 19.64 6.72 7.59
CA ILE A 45 18.40 6.34 8.25
C ILE A 45 18.62 4.96 8.86
N VAL A 46 18.27 4.80 10.14
CA VAL A 46 18.35 3.52 10.82
C VAL A 46 17.11 2.71 10.47
N ASP A 47 17.34 1.52 9.91
CA ASP A 47 16.28 0.53 9.67
C ASP A 47 16.04 -0.31 10.94
N TRP A 48 17.09 -0.99 11.42
CA TRP A 48 17.03 -1.80 12.64
C TRP A 48 18.35 -1.81 13.42
N LEU A 49 18.28 -2.25 14.68
CA LEU A 49 19.44 -2.50 15.55
C LEU A 49 19.19 -3.79 16.33
N GLU A 50 20.14 -4.73 16.26
CA GLU A 50 20.08 -6.00 17.00
C GLU A 50 21.23 -6.07 17.99
N VAL A 51 20.96 -6.59 19.18
CA VAL A 51 21.96 -6.81 20.23
C VAL A 51 21.83 -8.25 20.71
N ALA A 52 22.88 -9.04 20.52
CA ALA A 52 22.97 -10.41 21.04
C ALA A 52 23.83 -10.43 22.30
N TYR A 53 23.27 -10.92 23.41
CA TYR A 53 23.95 -10.98 24.71
C TYR A 53 23.34 -12.05 25.61
N GLN A 54 24.11 -12.53 26.59
CA GLN A 54 23.59 -13.36 27.67
C GLN A 54 22.87 -12.48 28.69
N ARG A 55 21.69 -12.92 29.13
CA ARG A 55 20.86 -12.20 30.09
C ARG A 55 20.17 -13.16 31.04
N ASP A 56 19.79 -12.66 32.21
CA ASP A 56 18.90 -13.38 33.12
C ASP A 56 17.51 -13.56 32.49
N TYR A 57 16.83 -14.64 32.88
CA TYR A 57 15.46 -14.90 32.46
C TYR A 57 14.46 -14.07 33.26
N VAL A 58 14.46 -12.76 33.03
CA VAL A 58 13.56 -11.79 33.67
C VAL A 58 12.77 -11.04 32.59
N VAL A 59 11.45 -11.06 32.69
CA VAL A 59 10.56 -10.41 31.73
C VAL A 59 10.60 -8.89 31.84
N GLY A 60 10.42 -8.22 30.70
CA GLY A 60 10.25 -6.77 30.63
C GLY A 60 8.86 -6.32 31.08
N ALA A 61 8.63 -5.00 31.02
CA ALA A 61 7.36 -4.38 31.39
C ALA A 61 6.19 -4.78 30.48
N ASP A 62 6.46 -5.31 29.29
CA ASP A 62 5.47 -5.80 28.33
C ASP A 62 4.89 -7.18 28.71
N ASN A 63 5.42 -7.84 29.75
CA ASN A 63 5.05 -9.20 30.14
C ASN A 63 5.21 -10.23 29.01
N ILE A 64 6.15 -10.01 28.09
CA ILE A 64 6.48 -10.94 27.00
C ILE A 64 7.97 -11.27 27.07
N PHE A 65 8.29 -12.56 27.13
CA PHE A 65 9.67 -13.03 27.19
C PHE A 65 9.95 -14.10 26.14
N LYS A 66 10.71 -13.71 25.11
CA LYS A 66 11.26 -14.63 24.11
C LYS A 66 12.71 -14.95 24.46
N PHE A 67 13.09 -16.23 24.44
CA PHE A 67 14.46 -16.66 24.69
C PHE A 67 14.82 -17.95 23.96
N ALA A 68 16.10 -18.11 23.65
CA ALA A 68 16.68 -19.40 23.30
C ALA A 68 17.12 -20.10 24.60
N PRO A 69 16.81 -21.40 24.78
CA PRO A 69 17.26 -22.15 25.93
C PRO A 69 18.79 -22.23 26.00
N ASP A 70 19.32 -22.27 27.21
CA ASP A 70 20.72 -22.58 27.47
C ASP A 70 20.91 -24.09 27.71
N SER A 71 21.99 -24.51 28.37
CA SER A 71 22.21 -25.93 28.68
C SER A 71 21.43 -26.44 29.89
N GLY A 72 20.47 -25.68 30.42
CA GLY A 72 19.67 -26.05 31.60
C GLY A 72 18.50 -26.97 31.28
N ASP A 73 18.14 -27.85 32.23
CA ASP A 73 16.97 -28.74 32.09
C ASP A 73 15.67 -28.10 32.59
N ARG A 74 15.74 -27.06 33.41
CA ARG A 74 14.58 -26.35 33.99
C ARG A 74 14.74 -24.85 33.84
N TYR A 75 13.68 -24.20 33.38
CA TYR A 75 13.63 -22.77 33.15
C TYR A 75 12.71 -22.11 34.17
N LEU A 76 13.19 -21.00 34.73
CA LEU A 76 12.43 -20.09 35.59
C LEU A 76 12.53 -18.71 34.97
N ILE A 77 11.40 -18.17 34.54
CA ILE A 77 11.29 -16.83 33.98
C ILE A 77 10.58 -15.97 35.02
N ASP A 78 11.28 -14.97 35.57
CA ASP A 78 10.77 -14.13 36.66
C ASP A 78 10.27 -12.76 36.17
N GLY A 79 9.59 -12.01 37.04
CA GLY A 79 9.28 -10.59 36.83
C GLY A 79 7.88 -10.29 36.29
N PHE A 80 7.02 -11.29 36.07
CA PHE A 80 5.69 -11.05 35.51
C PHE A 80 4.80 -10.30 36.52
N SER A 81 4.06 -9.30 36.05
CA SER A 81 3.06 -8.60 36.86
C SER A 81 1.71 -9.33 36.90
N SER A 82 1.54 -10.37 36.08
CA SER A 82 0.33 -11.20 35.96
C SER A 82 0.62 -12.65 36.35
N ASN A 83 -0.38 -13.33 36.92
CA ASN A 83 -0.31 -14.75 37.25
C ASN A 83 -0.97 -15.65 36.19
N THR A 84 -1.51 -15.07 35.12
CA THR A 84 -2.14 -15.80 34.03
C THR A 84 -1.14 -15.85 32.87
N LEU A 85 -0.28 -16.86 32.89
CA LEU A 85 0.86 -16.98 31.99
C LEU A 85 0.70 -18.19 31.06
N VAL A 86 1.12 -18.05 29.80
CA VAL A 86 1.17 -19.13 28.82
C VAL A 86 2.55 -19.16 28.20
N GLY A 87 3.11 -20.36 28.09
CA GLY A 87 4.35 -20.63 27.38
C GLY A 87 4.11 -21.33 26.06
N TYR A 88 4.90 -20.98 25.05
CA TYR A 88 4.91 -21.59 23.73
C TYR A 88 6.32 -22.04 23.37
N ASP A 89 6.43 -23.21 22.76
CA ASP A 89 7.57 -23.58 21.93
C ASP A 89 7.31 -23.05 20.52
N ILE A 90 8.16 -22.10 20.10
CA ILE A 90 8.08 -21.44 18.79
C ILE A 90 9.31 -21.76 17.94
N SER A 91 9.96 -22.89 18.21
CA SER A 91 11.14 -23.34 17.48
C SER A 91 10.82 -23.63 16.01
N ASP A 92 9.63 -24.17 15.75
CA ASP A 92 9.09 -24.34 14.40
C ASP A 92 7.90 -23.38 14.17
N PRO A 93 8.01 -22.42 13.24
CA PRO A 93 6.91 -21.48 12.97
C PRO A 93 5.66 -22.12 12.38
N VAL A 94 5.74 -23.35 11.86
CA VAL A 94 4.57 -24.10 11.34
C VAL A 94 4.01 -25.12 12.34
N ASP A 95 4.70 -25.35 13.46
CA ASP A 95 4.31 -26.30 14.51
C ASP A 95 4.50 -25.69 15.91
N VAL A 96 3.88 -24.54 16.13
CA VAL A 96 3.90 -23.85 17.43
C VAL A 96 3.11 -24.68 18.46
N ALA A 97 3.76 -25.05 19.57
CA ALA A 97 3.17 -25.87 20.62
C ALA A 97 3.04 -25.11 21.94
N ILE A 98 2.00 -25.41 22.72
CA ILE A 98 1.85 -24.89 24.09
C ILE A 98 2.75 -25.71 25.03
N ILE A 99 3.47 -25.03 25.93
CA ILE A 99 4.26 -25.67 26.98
C ILE A 99 3.31 -26.24 28.05
N GLU A 100 3.25 -27.56 28.13
CA GLU A 100 2.47 -28.27 29.15
C GLU A 100 3.27 -28.44 30.45
N ASN A 101 2.57 -28.72 31.55
CA ASN A 101 3.15 -28.97 32.90
C ASN A 101 3.99 -27.81 33.47
N ALA A 102 3.80 -26.59 32.96
CA ALA A 102 4.34 -25.39 33.58
C ALA A 102 3.58 -25.03 34.86
N PHE A 103 4.25 -24.32 35.76
CA PHE A 103 3.64 -23.79 36.98
C PHE A 103 4.01 -22.33 37.18
N VAL A 104 3.04 -21.58 37.72
CA VAL A 104 3.23 -20.19 38.09
C VAL A 104 3.45 -20.10 39.59
N SER A 105 4.54 -19.46 39.98
CA SER A 105 4.91 -19.24 41.38
C SER A 105 5.05 -17.73 41.68
N GLY A 106 5.32 -17.40 42.94
CA GLY A 106 5.46 -16.00 43.38
C GLY A 106 4.15 -15.33 43.82
N ASN A 107 4.27 -14.10 44.31
CA ASN A 107 3.16 -13.26 44.75
C ASN A 107 3.45 -11.79 44.39
N ASN A 108 3.51 -11.54 43.07
CA ASN A 108 3.89 -10.28 42.43
C ASN A 108 5.29 -9.73 42.85
N PRO A 109 6.35 -9.94 42.03
CA PRO A 109 6.30 -10.55 40.70
C PRO A 109 5.97 -12.04 40.75
N TYR A 110 5.44 -12.55 39.64
CA TYR A 110 5.19 -13.96 39.39
C TYR A 110 6.29 -14.53 38.51
N SER A 111 6.53 -15.83 38.65
CA SER A 111 7.50 -16.56 37.84
C SER A 111 6.81 -17.70 37.10
N PHE A 112 7.21 -17.92 35.84
CA PHE A 112 6.79 -19.06 35.03
C PHE A 112 7.90 -20.11 35.04
N GLU A 113 7.57 -21.33 35.43
CA GLU A 113 8.54 -22.40 35.58
C GLU A 113 8.11 -23.64 34.81
N PHE A 114 9.04 -24.23 34.06
CA PHE A 114 8.81 -25.46 33.32
C PHE A 114 10.11 -26.24 33.09
N GLU A 115 9.97 -27.52 32.78
CA GLU A 115 11.05 -28.43 32.39
C GLU A 115 10.61 -29.11 31.08
N PRO A 116 11.21 -28.76 29.94
CA PRO A 116 10.79 -29.30 28.65
C PRO A 116 11.18 -30.78 28.54
N THR A 117 10.30 -31.60 27.94
CA THR A 117 10.58 -33.02 27.68
C THR A 117 11.52 -33.23 26.50
N ALA A 118 11.58 -32.26 25.60
CA ALA A 118 12.55 -32.15 24.51
C ALA A 118 12.93 -30.68 24.36
N PHE A 119 14.22 -30.41 24.11
CA PHE A 119 14.70 -29.06 23.89
C PHE A 119 14.21 -28.53 22.54
N GLY A 120 13.53 -27.38 22.59
CA GLY A 120 13.32 -26.51 21.46
C GLY A 120 14.52 -25.56 21.29
N ASP A 121 14.51 -24.78 20.21
CA ASP A 121 15.47 -23.72 19.93
C ASP A 121 14.99 -22.36 20.44
N THR A 122 13.68 -22.15 20.61
CA THR A 122 13.13 -20.87 21.05
C THR A 122 11.80 -21.03 21.77
N TYR A 123 11.71 -20.43 22.95
CA TYR A 123 10.50 -20.37 23.76
C TYR A 123 9.98 -18.93 23.85
N LEU A 124 8.66 -18.81 24.02
CA LEU A 124 7.95 -17.56 24.24
C LEU A 124 7.02 -17.73 25.45
N VAL A 125 7.21 -16.92 26.49
CA VAL A 125 6.30 -16.87 27.64
C VAL A 125 5.67 -15.50 27.70
N LEU A 126 4.35 -15.44 27.85
CA LEU A 126 3.62 -14.18 27.97
C LEU A 126 2.46 -14.26 28.96
N ALA A 127 2.08 -13.09 29.50
CA ALA A 127 0.80 -12.95 30.16
C ALA A 127 -0.34 -13.02 29.13
N SER A 128 -1.37 -13.83 29.38
CA SER A 128 -2.41 -14.13 28.39
C SER A 128 -3.14 -12.89 27.88
N GLU A 129 -3.30 -11.87 28.72
CA GLU A 129 -3.93 -10.60 28.35
C GLU A 129 -3.12 -9.75 27.34
N THR A 130 -1.83 -10.06 27.15
CA THR A 130 -0.98 -9.39 26.14
C THR A 130 -1.14 -10.00 24.75
N GLY A 131 -1.69 -11.21 24.67
CA GLY A 131 -2.00 -11.87 23.41
C GLY A 131 -3.07 -11.09 22.64
N ARG A 132 -2.76 -10.73 21.39
CA ARG A 132 -3.75 -10.12 20.49
C ARG A 132 -4.77 -11.18 20.08
N VAL A 133 -6.05 -10.86 20.24
CA VAL A 133 -7.15 -11.68 19.71
C VAL A 133 -7.69 -11.05 18.43
N PRO A 134 -8.17 -11.86 17.46
CA PRO A 134 -8.88 -11.31 16.31
C PRO A 134 -10.06 -10.45 16.76
N VAL A 135 -10.25 -9.29 16.12
CA VAL A 135 -11.38 -8.38 16.41
C VAL A 135 -12.72 -9.03 16.02
N GLY A 136 -12.69 -9.96 15.06
CA GLY A 136 -13.84 -10.74 14.65
C GLY A 136 -13.42 -11.89 13.73
N LEU A 137 -14.37 -12.80 13.50
CA LEU A 137 -14.30 -13.83 12.46
C LEU A 137 -15.55 -13.65 11.61
N PHE A 138 -15.37 -13.57 10.31
CA PHE A 138 -16.45 -13.42 9.34
C PHE A 138 -16.43 -14.61 8.40
N GLU A 139 -17.61 -15.03 7.95
CA GLU A 139 -17.71 -16.04 6.92
C GLU A 139 -17.33 -15.39 5.58
N ASP A 140 -16.26 -15.90 4.98
CA ASP A 140 -15.85 -15.53 3.63
C ASP A 140 -16.64 -16.36 2.59
N THR A 141 -17.01 -15.71 1.50
CA THR A 141 -17.59 -16.37 0.33
C THR A 141 -16.55 -16.36 -0.77
N ALA A 142 -15.76 -17.43 -0.84
CA ALA A 142 -14.68 -17.56 -1.81
C ALA A 142 -15.13 -17.21 -3.23
N ALA A 143 -14.38 -16.31 -3.86
CA ALA A 143 -14.49 -16.04 -5.29
C ALA A 143 -13.88 -17.16 -6.14
N ASP A 144 -14.06 -17.06 -7.45
CA ASP A 144 -13.45 -17.95 -8.44
C ASP A 144 -12.81 -17.12 -9.56
N LEU A 145 -11.97 -16.16 -9.17
CA LEU A 145 -11.29 -15.25 -10.10
C LEU A 145 -10.26 -16.01 -10.95
N ALA A 146 -9.60 -17.01 -10.37
CA ALA A 146 -8.67 -17.88 -11.07
C ALA A 146 -9.34 -18.79 -12.13
N HIS A 147 -10.61 -19.17 -12.01
CA HIS A 147 -11.30 -20.01 -13.00
C HIS A 147 -12.54 -19.36 -13.61
N ASN A 148 -12.58 -18.03 -13.69
CA ASN A 148 -13.71 -17.33 -14.27
C ASN A 148 -14.03 -17.80 -15.71
N ALA A 149 -15.04 -18.65 -15.83
CA ALA A 149 -15.43 -19.28 -17.09
C ALA A 149 -16.23 -18.36 -18.03
N SER A 150 -16.61 -17.16 -17.57
CA SER A 150 -17.41 -16.20 -18.36
C SER A 150 -16.53 -15.19 -19.11
N GLY A 151 -15.31 -14.94 -18.60
CA GLY A 151 -14.44 -13.86 -19.06
C GLY A 151 -15.06 -12.48 -18.88
N ALA A 152 -14.38 -11.44 -19.35
CA ALA A 152 -14.88 -10.07 -19.34
C ALA A 152 -14.20 -9.23 -20.41
N ASP A 153 -14.84 -8.15 -20.83
CA ASP A 153 -14.23 -7.06 -21.59
C ASP A 153 -13.87 -5.89 -20.66
N TYR A 154 -14.65 -5.74 -19.58
CA TYR A 154 -14.55 -4.67 -18.59
C TYR A 154 -14.50 -5.25 -17.17
N ILE A 155 -13.42 -4.99 -16.44
CA ILE A 155 -13.26 -5.39 -15.03
C ILE A 155 -13.44 -4.14 -14.17
N LEU A 156 -14.48 -4.13 -13.34
CA LEU A 156 -14.72 -3.10 -12.33
C LEU A 156 -14.28 -3.64 -10.97
N ILE A 157 -13.33 -2.97 -10.35
CA ILE A 157 -12.76 -3.35 -9.06
C ILE A 157 -13.12 -2.28 -8.03
N THR A 158 -13.69 -2.70 -6.91
CA THR A 158 -14.05 -1.83 -5.78
C THR A 158 -13.92 -2.59 -4.47
N HIS A 159 -14.08 -1.93 -3.34
CA HIS A 159 -14.07 -2.57 -2.02
C HIS A 159 -15.51 -2.83 -1.54
N ARG A 160 -15.72 -3.90 -0.76
CA ARG A 160 -17.02 -4.27 -0.18
C ARG A 160 -17.80 -3.09 0.37
N ASP A 161 -17.14 -2.31 1.23
CA ASP A 161 -17.73 -1.18 1.96
C ASP A 161 -18.15 0.00 1.06
N LEU A 162 -17.63 0.07 -0.17
CA LEU A 162 -17.98 1.10 -1.15
C LEU A 162 -19.02 0.59 -2.16
N GLY A 163 -18.87 -0.66 -2.61
CA GLY A 163 -19.69 -1.29 -3.64
C GLY A 163 -21.04 -1.81 -3.15
N TRP A 164 -21.15 -2.20 -1.88
CA TRP A 164 -22.33 -2.85 -1.34
C TRP A 164 -22.79 -2.23 -0.02
N ALA A 165 -24.08 -2.37 0.27
CA ALA A 165 -24.63 -2.07 1.59
C ALA A 165 -24.37 -3.23 2.56
N GLN A 166 -24.55 -2.99 3.87
CA GLN A 166 -24.31 -4.00 4.91
C GLN A 166 -25.16 -5.27 4.76
N ASN A 167 -26.33 -5.18 4.11
CA ASN A 167 -27.17 -6.33 3.81
C ASN A 167 -26.72 -7.12 2.57
N GLY A 168 -25.63 -6.70 1.93
CA GLY A 168 -25.03 -7.30 0.75
C GLY A 168 -25.64 -6.89 -0.58
N GLU A 169 -26.61 -5.99 -0.59
CA GLU A 169 -27.15 -5.44 -1.84
C GLU A 169 -26.17 -4.46 -2.47
N PRO A 170 -25.95 -4.51 -3.80
CA PRO A 170 -25.06 -3.57 -4.48
C PRO A 170 -25.61 -2.14 -4.42
N ASN A 171 -24.73 -1.18 -4.20
CA ASN A 171 -25.08 0.24 -4.21
C ASN A 171 -25.49 0.70 -5.61
N ARG A 172 -26.37 1.71 -5.68
CA ARG A 172 -26.93 2.20 -6.94
C ARG A 172 -25.88 2.54 -8.00
N TRP A 173 -24.79 3.22 -7.62
CA TRP A 173 -23.74 3.60 -8.56
C TRP A 173 -23.16 2.37 -9.29
N LEU A 174 -23.02 1.24 -8.57
CA LEU A 174 -22.48 0.00 -9.10
C LEU A 174 -23.47 -0.63 -10.08
N THR A 175 -24.74 -0.75 -9.67
CA THR A 175 -25.78 -1.32 -10.54
C THR A 175 -26.01 -0.49 -11.80
N ASP A 176 -26.01 0.85 -11.68
CA ASP A 176 -26.24 1.76 -12.78
C ASP A 176 -25.08 1.72 -13.79
N LEU A 177 -23.83 1.76 -13.32
CA LEU A 177 -22.66 1.71 -14.20
C LEU A 177 -22.53 0.35 -14.90
N VAL A 178 -22.72 -0.75 -14.17
CA VAL A 178 -22.67 -2.10 -14.75
C VAL A 178 -23.74 -2.26 -15.82
N THR A 179 -24.99 -1.86 -15.53
CA THR A 179 -26.09 -1.91 -16.51
C THR A 179 -25.77 -1.07 -17.74
N HIS A 180 -25.20 0.12 -17.55
CA HIS A 180 -24.81 1.00 -18.65
C HIS A 180 -23.75 0.36 -19.58
N ARG A 181 -22.72 -0.26 -19.00
CA ARG A 181 -21.66 -0.96 -19.77
C ARG A 181 -22.18 -2.23 -20.46
N LEU A 182 -23.05 -3.01 -19.80
CA LEU A 182 -23.74 -4.16 -20.40
C LEU A 182 -24.60 -3.73 -21.60
N ASN A 183 -25.32 -2.60 -21.51
CA ASN A 183 -26.11 -2.05 -22.61
C ASN A 183 -25.27 -1.59 -23.81
N GLN A 184 -23.95 -1.37 -23.61
CA GLN A 184 -22.98 -1.10 -24.68
C GLN A 184 -22.41 -2.39 -25.30
N GLY A 185 -22.85 -3.56 -24.85
CA GLY A 185 -22.44 -4.87 -25.38
C GLY A 185 -21.16 -5.42 -24.77
N LEU A 186 -20.67 -4.84 -23.67
CA LEU A 186 -19.48 -5.32 -22.96
C LEU A 186 -19.86 -6.45 -21.99
N ARG A 187 -18.99 -7.47 -21.85
CA ARG A 187 -19.01 -8.40 -20.72
C ARG A 187 -18.36 -7.70 -19.51
N VAL A 188 -19.09 -7.61 -18.40
CA VAL A 188 -18.63 -6.87 -17.21
C VAL A 188 -18.42 -7.85 -16.06
N ALA A 189 -17.22 -7.83 -15.47
CA ALA A 189 -16.92 -8.47 -14.20
C ALA A 189 -16.85 -7.40 -13.10
N VAL A 190 -17.54 -7.63 -11.99
CA VAL A 190 -17.40 -6.83 -10.76
C VAL A 190 -16.62 -7.67 -9.78
N VAL A 191 -15.54 -7.12 -9.24
CA VAL A 191 -14.60 -7.82 -8.38
C VAL A 191 -14.40 -7.01 -7.10
N ASP A 192 -14.53 -7.67 -5.95
CA ASP A 192 -14.10 -7.10 -4.68
C ASP A 192 -12.58 -7.20 -4.57
N ILE A 193 -11.93 -6.15 -4.09
CA ILE A 193 -10.47 -6.16 -3.92
C ILE A 193 -10.01 -7.16 -2.86
N GLU A 194 -10.85 -7.47 -1.86
CA GLU A 194 -10.52 -8.47 -0.84
C GLU A 194 -10.46 -9.89 -1.46
N ASP A 195 -11.34 -10.23 -2.41
CA ASP A 195 -11.28 -11.50 -3.16
C ASP A 195 -9.95 -11.65 -3.92
N ILE A 196 -9.45 -10.53 -4.47
CA ILE A 196 -8.14 -10.50 -5.14
C ILE A 196 -7.03 -10.78 -4.13
N TYR A 197 -7.09 -10.19 -2.93
CA TYR A 197 -6.08 -10.42 -1.91
C TYR A 197 -6.06 -11.87 -1.45
N ASP A 198 -7.23 -12.48 -1.25
CA ASP A 198 -7.36 -13.86 -0.82
C ASP A 198 -6.80 -14.84 -1.86
N GLU A 199 -7.14 -14.67 -3.14
CA GLU A 199 -6.71 -15.59 -4.20
C GLU A 199 -5.26 -15.35 -4.68
N PHE A 200 -4.79 -14.10 -4.74
CA PHE A 200 -3.50 -13.75 -5.36
C PHE A 200 -2.42 -13.33 -4.37
N SER A 201 -2.73 -13.25 -3.08
CA SER A 201 -1.75 -12.88 -2.05
C SER A 201 -1.99 -13.51 -0.67
N PHE A 202 -2.80 -14.58 -0.60
CA PHE A 202 -3.09 -15.28 0.66
C PHE A 202 -3.67 -14.34 1.75
N GLY A 203 -4.51 -13.39 1.33
CA GLY A 203 -5.16 -12.38 2.18
C GLY A 203 -4.29 -11.17 2.52
N ILE A 204 -3.07 -11.07 1.98
CA ILE A 204 -2.16 -9.96 2.28
C ILE A 204 -2.44 -8.77 1.35
N LYS A 205 -2.95 -7.67 1.92
CA LYS A 205 -3.18 -6.42 1.17
C LYS A 205 -1.90 -5.97 0.45
N SER A 206 -1.91 -6.04 -0.87
CA SER A 206 -0.72 -5.79 -1.69
C SER A 206 -1.09 -5.25 -3.08
N PRO A 207 -0.43 -4.18 -3.56
CA PRO A 207 -0.55 -3.74 -4.95
C PRO A 207 -0.17 -4.85 -5.95
N GLN A 208 0.74 -5.75 -5.56
CA GLN A 208 1.16 -6.86 -6.42
C GLN A 208 0.02 -7.84 -6.70
N ALA A 209 -0.86 -8.09 -5.71
CA ALA A 209 -2.01 -8.99 -5.88
C ALA A 209 -2.94 -8.51 -7.00
N LEU A 210 -3.23 -7.20 -7.02
CA LEU A 210 -4.03 -6.57 -8.07
C LEU A 210 -3.37 -6.70 -9.45
N LYS A 211 -2.05 -6.48 -9.53
CA LYS A 211 -1.30 -6.64 -10.79
C LYS A 211 -1.32 -8.10 -11.27
N ASP A 212 -1.08 -9.05 -10.37
CA ASP A 212 -1.05 -10.48 -10.68
C ASP A 212 -2.42 -10.97 -11.14
N PHE A 213 -3.49 -10.53 -10.48
CA PHE A 213 -4.87 -10.79 -10.91
C PHE A 213 -5.14 -10.28 -12.33
N LEU A 214 -4.81 -9.02 -12.62
CA LEU A 214 -5.05 -8.44 -13.94
C LEU A 214 -4.22 -9.14 -15.04
N ALA A 215 -2.95 -9.44 -14.77
CA ALA A 215 -2.10 -10.21 -15.67
C ALA A 215 -2.64 -11.62 -15.92
N TYR A 216 -3.15 -12.27 -14.86
CA TYR A 216 -3.78 -13.57 -14.94
C TYR A 216 -5.07 -13.53 -15.77
N ALA A 217 -5.97 -12.60 -15.49
CA ALA A 217 -7.22 -12.41 -16.20
C ALA A 217 -6.96 -12.15 -17.69
N TYR A 218 -6.01 -11.26 -18.01
CA TYR A 218 -5.60 -10.98 -19.39
C TYR A 218 -5.15 -12.23 -20.15
N SER A 219 -4.35 -13.08 -19.50
CA SER A 219 -3.71 -14.22 -20.15
C SER A 219 -4.58 -15.49 -20.19
N ASN A 220 -5.46 -15.67 -19.20
CA ASN A 220 -6.11 -16.97 -18.95
C ASN A 220 -7.64 -16.93 -19.06
N TRP A 221 -8.28 -15.76 -18.93
CA TRP A 221 -9.74 -15.71 -19.08
C TRP A 221 -10.18 -15.97 -20.54
N PRO A 222 -11.43 -16.45 -20.75
CA PRO A 222 -11.97 -16.71 -22.08
C PRO A 222 -11.91 -15.49 -23.00
N GLN A 223 -11.36 -15.71 -24.21
CA GLN A 223 -11.20 -14.67 -25.22
C GLN A 223 -12.54 -14.06 -25.69
N PRO A 224 -12.57 -12.77 -26.07
CA PRO A 224 -11.42 -11.84 -26.09
C PRO A 224 -10.93 -11.50 -24.67
N ALA A 225 -9.62 -11.23 -24.54
CA ALA A 225 -9.04 -10.81 -23.27
C ALA A 225 -9.70 -9.50 -22.78
N PRO A 226 -9.80 -9.28 -21.46
CA PRO A 226 -10.31 -8.02 -20.93
C PRO A 226 -9.49 -6.84 -21.41
N GLN A 227 -10.16 -5.73 -21.73
CA GLN A 227 -9.54 -4.53 -22.30
C GLN A 227 -9.58 -3.34 -21.35
N TYR A 228 -10.59 -3.26 -20.49
CA TYR A 228 -10.83 -2.11 -19.63
C TYR A 228 -10.79 -2.51 -18.17
N VAL A 229 -10.10 -1.72 -17.36
CA VAL A 229 -10.09 -1.81 -15.90
C VAL A 229 -10.58 -0.49 -15.33
N LEU A 230 -11.57 -0.55 -14.45
CA LEU A 230 -12.00 0.59 -13.67
C LEU A 230 -11.84 0.30 -12.19
N LEU A 231 -10.98 1.10 -11.54
CA LEU A 231 -10.85 1.14 -10.10
C LEU A 231 -11.87 2.14 -9.55
N VAL A 232 -12.75 1.73 -8.64
CA VAL A 232 -13.68 2.64 -7.96
C VAL A 232 -13.41 2.58 -6.46
N GLY A 233 -12.82 3.64 -5.93
CA GLY A 233 -12.35 3.71 -4.56
C GLY A 233 -11.11 4.58 -4.44
N ASP A 234 -11.03 5.32 -3.34
CA ASP A 234 -9.84 6.09 -3.01
C ASP A 234 -8.69 5.19 -2.53
N SER A 235 -7.53 5.81 -2.34
CA SER A 235 -6.30 5.15 -1.96
C SER A 235 -5.44 6.07 -1.11
N THR A 236 -4.56 5.50 -0.31
CA THR A 236 -3.57 6.26 0.45
C THR A 236 -2.17 6.08 -0.13
N TYR A 237 -1.30 7.07 0.12
CA TYR A 237 0.14 6.97 -0.07
C TYR A 237 0.84 6.37 1.17
N ASP A 238 0.13 6.16 2.28
CA ASP A 238 0.64 5.53 3.50
C ASP A 238 -0.20 4.29 3.88
N PRO A 239 -0.16 3.20 3.08
CA PRO A 239 -0.99 2.01 3.32
C PRO A 239 -0.61 1.23 4.58
N LYS A 240 0.55 1.53 5.19
CA LYS A 240 1.04 0.87 6.41
C LYS A 240 0.89 1.75 7.65
N ASP A 241 0.28 2.93 7.51
CA ASP A 241 0.09 3.90 8.59
C ASP A 241 1.40 4.22 9.33
N HIS A 242 2.50 4.35 8.59
CA HIS A 242 3.79 4.70 9.18
C HIS A 242 3.80 6.12 9.75
N TRP A 243 2.91 7.00 9.29
CA TRP A 243 2.80 8.39 9.75
C TRP A 243 1.67 8.60 10.78
N GLY A 244 0.90 7.55 11.13
CA GLY A 244 -0.24 7.69 12.04
C GLY A 244 -1.39 8.51 11.44
N GLU A 245 -1.48 8.54 10.12
CA GLU A 245 -2.49 9.22 9.31
C GLU A 245 -3.41 8.22 8.59
N ALA A 246 -3.72 7.09 9.25
CA ALA A 246 -4.60 6.05 8.72
C ALA A 246 -5.86 6.64 8.07
N ASP A 247 -6.06 6.28 6.80
CA ASP A 247 -7.19 6.67 6.00
C ASP A 247 -8.16 5.50 5.88
N ASP A 248 -9.32 5.61 6.55
CA ASP A 248 -10.39 4.62 6.52
C ASP A 248 -11.12 4.56 5.17
N THR A 249 -10.76 5.44 4.23
CA THR A 249 -11.30 5.50 2.88
C THR A 249 -10.31 5.03 1.80
N ALA A 250 -9.14 4.52 2.21
CA ALA A 250 -8.17 3.89 1.32
C ALA A 250 -8.61 2.49 0.85
N TYR A 251 -9.74 2.44 0.14
CA TYR A 251 -10.40 1.23 -0.32
C TYR A 251 -9.54 0.37 -1.26
N LEU A 252 -8.70 1.00 -2.07
CA LEU A 252 -7.94 0.34 -3.13
C LEU A 252 -6.45 0.66 -3.03
N PRO A 253 -5.56 -0.27 -3.42
CA PRO A 253 -4.12 -0.05 -3.31
C PRO A 253 -3.66 0.98 -4.34
N THR A 254 -2.53 1.62 -4.04
CA THR A 254 -1.70 2.35 -5.00
C THR A 254 -0.36 1.65 -5.16
N TYR A 255 0.24 1.78 -6.33
CA TYR A 255 1.65 1.46 -6.50
C TYR A 255 2.46 2.74 -6.54
N GLN A 256 3.47 2.82 -5.68
CA GLN A 256 4.41 3.93 -5.63
C GLN A 256 5.65 3.58 -6.43
N MET A 257 5.95 4.41 -7.43
CA MET A 257 7.14 4.31 -8.25
C MET A 257 8.04 5.52 -8.02
N PHE A 258 9.35 5.33 -8.15
CA PHE A 258 10.30 6.42 -8.09
C PHE A 258 10.36 7.15 -9.44
N THR A 259 10.30 8.47 -9.41
CA THR A 259 10.49 9.35 -10.56
C THR A 259 11.65 10.31 -10.31
N ASP A 260 12.43 10.62 -11.35
CA ASP A 260 13.65 11.43 -11.22
C ASP A 260 13.43 12.82 -10.62
N PHE A 261 12.24 13.40 -10.79
CA PHE A 261 11.95 14.78 -10.37
C PHE A 261 11.05 14.90 -9.15
N LYS A 262 10.15 13.94 -8.93
CA LYS A 262 9.17 13.98 -7.84
C LYS A 262 9.46 12.94 -6.76
N GLY A 263 10.44 12.06 -6.98
CA GLY A 263 10.69 10.93 -6.10
C GLY A 263 9.52 9.95 -6.17
N GLU A 264 9.10 9.46 -5.01
CA GLU A 264 8.01 8.53 -4.88
C GLU A 264 6.68 9.12 -5.39
N THR A 265 6.01 8.42 -6.30
CA THR A 265 4.82 8.90 -7.01
C THR A 265 3.88 7.73 -7.31
N VAL A 266 2.58 7.93 -7.11
CA VAL A 266 1.55 6.91 -7.36
C VAL A 266 1.33 6.68 -8.86
N SER A 267 1.11 5.42 -9.26
CA SER A 267 0.83 5.03 -10.64
C SER A 267 -0.13 3.85 -10.73
N ASP A 268 -1.30 4.08 -11.32
CA ASP A 268 -2.24 3.00 -11.66
C ASP A 268 -1.82 2.26 -12.95
N GLN A 269 -1.11 2.93 -13.88
CA GLN A 269 -0.65 2.31 -15.14
C GLN A 269 0.23 1.08 -14.89
N TRP A 270 0.97 1.06 -13.78
CA TRP A 270 1.79 -0.08 -13.39
C TRP A 270 0.96 -1.37 -13.23
N PHE A 271 -0.29 -1.30 -12.77
CA PHE A 271 -1.14 -2.48 -12.58
C PHE A 271 -1.46 -3.21 -13.89
N VAL A 272 -1.41 -2.50 -15.02
CA VAL A 272 -1.77 -3.01 -16.36
C VAL A 272 -0.59 -3.06 -17.32
N THR A 273 0.64 -2.96 -16.81
CA THR A 273 1.88 -3.09 -17.59
C THR A 273 2.57 -4.39 -17.17
N PHE A 274 2.32 -5.50 -17.87
CA PHE A 274 2.81 -6.82 -17.47
C PHE A 274 3.22 -7.73 -18.64
N ALA A 275 2.85 -7.43 -19.88
CA ALA A 275 3.29 -8.16 -21.05
C ALA A 275 4.40 -7.39 -21.78
N GLY A 276 5.45 -8.12 -22.19
CA GLY A 276 6.65 -7.50 -22.73
C GLY A 276 7.52 -6.87 -21.64
N ASN A 277 8.74 -6.52 -22.01
CA ASN A 277 9.67 -5.79 -21.14
C ASN A 277 9.72 -4.33 -21.59
N ASP A 278 8.58 -3.65 -21.47
CA ASP A 278 8.41 -2.25 -21.86
C ASP A 278 7.45 -1.52 -20.90
N ALA A 279 7.16 -0.24 -21.20
CA ALA A 279 6.32 0.63 -20.39
C ALA A 279 4.90 0.81 -20.96
N LEU A 280 4.49 -0.05 -21.90
CA LEU A 280 3.19 0.04 -22.55
C LEU A 280 2.14 -0.69 -21.72
N ALA A 281 0.99 -0.05 -21.54
CA ALA A 281 -0.14 -0.67 -20.87
C ALA A 281 -0.81 -1.70 -21.79
N ASP A 282 -1.06 -2.90 -21.26
CA ASP A 282 -1.75 -4.01 -21.91
C ASP A 282 -3.28 -3.90 -21.84
N MET A 283 -3.77 -3.08 -20.90
CA MET A 283 -5.19 -2.78 -20.69
C MET A 283 -5.39 -1.28 -20.45
N HIS A 284 -6.57 -0.76 -20.78
CA HIS A 284 -6.96 0.61 -20.48
C HIS A 284 -7.44 0.70 -19.03
N ILE A 285 -6.69 1.38 -18.18
CA ILE A 285 -7.04 1.59 -16.77
C ILE A 285 -7.52 3.02 -16.51
N GLY A 286 -8.51 3.15 -15.64
CA GLY A 286 -8.91 4.41 -15.03
C GLY A 286 -9.34 4.22 -13.58
N ARG A 287 -9.35 5.31 -12.82
CA ARG A 287 -9.82 5.33 -11.43
C ARG A 287 -10.88 6.40 -11.21
N LEU A 288 -11.92 6.04 -10.47
CA LEU A 288 -12.85 6.96 -9.82
C LEU A 288 -12.48 7.02 -8.32
N PRO A 289 -11.67 8.00 -7.88
CA PRO A 289 -11.27 8.11 -6.48
C PRO A 289 -12.49 8.58 -5.67
N ALA A 290 -13.09 7.64 -4.93
CA ALA A 290 -14.29 7.87 -4.15
C ALA A 290 -14.05 7.39 -2.73
N ALA A 291 -14.11 8.33 -1.79
CA ALA A 291 -14.03 8.07 -0.36
C ALA A 291 -15.36 7.60 0.23
N ASN A 292 -16.45 7.62 -0.55
CA ASN A 292 -17.76 7.09 -0.16
C ASN A 292 -18.70 6.89 -1.36
N SER A 293 -19.80 6.17 -1.12
CA SER A 293 -20.80 5.80 -2.13
C SER A 293 -21.47 7.01 -2.81
N ALA A 294 -21.61 8.15 -2.12
CA ALA A 294 -22.19 9.36 -2.70
C ALA A 294 -21.27 10.02 -3.74
N GLN A 295 -19.95 10.03 -3.48
CA GLN A 295 -18.96 10.50 -4.45
C GLN A 295 -18.90 9.57 -5.67
N ALA A 296 -18.91 8.24 -5.46
CA ALA A 296 -18.99 7.27 -6.55
C ALA A 296 -20.25 7.50 -7.41
N THR A 297 -21.41 7.66 -6.77
CA THR A 297 -22.68 7.97 -7.46
C THR A 297 -22.57 9.25 -8.29
N THR A 298 -21.98 10.30 -7.74
CA THR A 298 -21.81 11.59 -8.45
C THR A 298 -20.96 11.44 -9.71
N MET A 299 -19.89 10.65 -9.66
CA MET A 299 -19.03 10.40 -10.82
C MET A 299 -19.72 9.52 -11.87
N VAL A 300 -20.38 8.44 -11.44
CA VAL A 300 -21.13 7.54 -12.32
C VAL A 300 -22.27 8.27 -13.02
N ASP A 301 -23.06 9.07 -12.29
CA ASP A 301 -24.17 9.84 -12.87
C ASP A 301 -23.68 10.80 -13.97
N LYS A 302 -22.51 11.43 -13.79
CA LYS A 302 -21.88 12.26 -14.83
C LYS A 302 -21.48 11.46 -16.07
N ILE A 303 -20.91 10.27 -15.88
CA ILE A 303 -20.51 9.37 -16.98
C ILE A 303 -21.74 8.97 -17.79
N ILE A 304 -22.78 8.46 -17.11
CA ILE A 304 -24.01 8.00 -17.77
C ILE A 304 -24.72 9.17 -18.46
N ALA A 305 -24.80 10.33 -17.81
CA ALA A 305 -25.40 11.52 -18.40
C ALA A 305 -24.64 11.98 -19.65
N TYR A 306 -23.31 11.98 -19.63
CA TYR A 306 -22.50 12.36 -20.78
C TYR A 306 -22.66 11.40 -21.97
N GLU A 307 -22.71 10.09 -21.69
CA GLU A 307 -22.77 9.05 -22.72
C GLU A 307 -24.19 8.81 -23.26
N SER A 308 -25.23 9.04 -22.45
CA SER A 308 -26.62 8.72 -22.81
C SER A 308 -27.42 9.92 -23.34
N ALA A 309 -27.03 11.15 -22.97
CA ALA A 309 -27.80 12.31 -23.38
C ALA A 309 -27.73 12.52 -24.89
N VAL A 310 -28.88 12.78 -25.51
CA VAL A 310 -28.97 13.50 -26.79
C VAL A 310 -28.58 14.94 -26.51
N ASN A 311 -27.29 15.14 -26.25
CA ASN A 311 -26.69 16.44 -26.04
C ASN A 311 -26.74 17.15 -27.39
N ALA A 312 -27.21 18.40 -27.43
CA ALA A 312 -27.12 19.22 -28.63
C ALA A 312 -25.66 19.45 -29.08
N ARG A 313 -24.69 19.05 -28.24
CA ARG A 313 -23.24 19.04 -28.51
C ARG A 313 -22.72 20.42 -28.91
N THR A 314 -23.46 21.47 -28.54
CA THR A 314 -23.09 22.87 -28.82
C THR A 314 -21.83 23.28 -28.08
N TRP A 315 -21.51 22.61 -26.97
CA TRP A 315 -20.30 22.86 -26.20
C TRP A 315 -19.14 21.92 -26.53
N THR A 316 -19.40 20.73 -27.12
CA THR A 316 -18.34 19.73 -27.37
C THR A 316 -17.37 20.14 -28.47
N ASN A 317 -17.70 21.20 -29.21
CA ASN A 317 -16.82 21.79 -30.22
C ASN A 317 -15.97 22.93 -29.66
N ASN A 318 -16.16 23.35 -28.41
CA ASN A 318 -15.39 24.43 -27.80
C ASN A 318 -14.18 23.85 -27.06
N LEU A 319 -13.00 24.43 -27.29
CA LEU A 319 -11.76 24.06 -26.64
C LEU A 319 -11.21 25.23 -25.82
N LEU A 320 -10.57 24.90 -24.71
CA LEU A 320 -9.80 25.83 -23.89
C LEU A 320 -8.38 25.29 -23.76
N LEU A 321 -7.40 26.07 -24.21
CA LEU A 321 -5.97 25.76 -24.14
C LEU A 321 -5.30 26.73 -23.17
N VAL A 322 -4.75 26.20 -22.08
CA VAL A 322 -4.11 26.98 -21.02
C VAL A 322 -2.65 26.57 -20.90
N ALA A 323 -1.74 27.54 -20.80
CA ALA A 323 -0.31 27.30 -20.58
C ALA A 323 0.21 28.18 -19.45
N ASP A 324 1.10 27.61 -18.64
CA ASP A 324 1.81 28.32 -17.59
C ASP A 324 2.92 29.21 -18.17
N ASN A 325 3.48 30.11 -17.35
CA ASN A 325 4.56 31.00 -17.77
C ASN A 325 5.91 30.29 -17.81
N GLN A 326 6.87 30.88 -18.55
CA GLN A 326 8.25 30.42 -18.53
C GLN A 326 8.99 31.09 -17.38
N ARG A 327 9.52 30.32 -16.43
CA ARG A 327 10.39 30.88 -15.39
C ARG A 327 11.81 31.17 -15.92
N PRO A 328 12.46 32.26 -15.47
CA PRO A 328 13.81 32.57 -15.89
C PRO A 328 14.82 31.57 -15.32
N GLY A 329 15.78 31.16 -16.16
CA GLY A 329 16.90 30.30 -15.76
C GLY A 329 16.98 29.00 -16.55
N SER A 330 18.19 28.46 -16.71
CA SER A 330 18.42 27.24 -17.49
C SER A 330 17.75 26.00 -16.89
N ALA A 331 17.50 25.99 -15.58
CA ALA A 331 16.79 24.92 -14.89
C ALA A 331 15.32 24.78 -15.32
N TYR A 332 14.73 25.84 -15.88
CA TYR A 332 13.33 25.91 -16.30
C TYR A 332 13.17 26.08 -17.81
N ALA A 333 14.23 25.84 -18.58
CA ALA A 333 14.19 26.00 -20.03
C ALA A 333 13.14 25.10 -20.71
N TYR A 334 12.77 23.98 -20.09
CA TYR A 334 11.71 23.10 -20.57
C TYR A 334 10.31 23.73 -20.47
N GLU A 335 10.11 24.80 -19.69
CA GLU A 335 8.81 25.49 -19.59
C GLU A 335 8.53 26.38 -20.80
N ALA A 336 9.57 26.70 -21.58
CA ALA A 336 9.48 27.54 -22.77
C ALA A 336 8.55 26.97 -23.85
N ILE A 337 8.24 25.66 -23.78
CA ILE A 337 7.48 24.95 -24.81
C ILE A 337 5.99 24.86 -24.49
N PHE A 338 5.51 25.21 -23.30
CA PHE A 338 4.10 24.98 -22.94
C PHE A 338 3.12 25.74 -23.85
N GLU A 339 3.39 27.01 -24.14
CA GLU A 339 2.60 27.79 -25.10
C GLU A 339 2.76 27.24 -26.53
N THR A 340 3.98 26.88 -26.92
CA THR A 340 4.24 26.29 -28.25
C THR A 340 3.46 24.98 -28.44
N ILE A 341 3.39 24.12 -27.42
CA ILE A 341 2.60 22.88 -27.46
C ILE A 341 1.11 23.20 -27.66
N ASN A 342 0.59 24.24 -27.00
CA ASN A 342 -0.80 24.65 -27.20
C ASN A 342 -1.04 25.21 -28.61
N GLU A 343 -0.08 25.94 -29.18
CA GLU A 343 -0.16 26.43 -30.56
C GLU A 343 -0.13 25.27 -31.56
N ASP A 344 0.76 24.30 -31.36
CA ASP A 344 0.83 23.09 -32.18
C ASP A 344 -0.46 22.26 -32.06
N ALA A 345 -1.01 22.11 -30.85
CA ALA A 345 -2.29 21.44 -30.63
C ALA A 345 -3.45 22.19 -31.30
N ALA A 346 -3.50 23.52 -31.19
CA ALA A 346 -4.52 24.35 -31.85
C ALA A 346 -4.48 24.19 -33.37
N ALA A 347 -3.28 24.09 -33.97
CA ALA A 347 -3.12 23.88 -35.40
C ALA A 347 -3.59 22.49 -35.89
N LEU A 348 -3.74 21.53 -34.99
CA LEU A 348 -4.27 20.19 -35.28
C LEU A 348 -5.78 20.07 -35.06
N VAL A 349 -6.43 21.10 -34.51
CA VAL A 349 -7.87 21.11 -34.28
C VAL A 349 -8.59 21.12 -35.64
N PRO A 350 -9.53 20.17 -35.89
CA PRO A 350 -10.26 20.14 -37.15
C PRO A 350 -11.09 21.41 -37.36
N ASP A 351 -11.17 21.91 -38.59
CA ASP A 351 -11.98 23.09 -38.98
C ASP A 351 -13.47 23.03 -38.57
N ALA A 352 -13.98 21.83 -38.28
CA ALA A 352 -15.35 21.61 -37.82
C ALA A 352 -15.56 21.97 -36.32
N MET A 353 -14.48 22.12 -35.55
CA MET A 353 -14.53 22.56 -34.16
C MET A 353 -14.47 24.10 -34.09
N ALA A 354 -14.84 24.67 -32.95
CA ALA A 354 -14.68 26.10 -32.72
C ALA A 354 -13.20 26.42 -32.52
N GLU A 355 -12.81 27.64 -32.91
CA GLU A 355 -11.49 28.18 -32.62
C GLU A 355 -11.20 28.10 -31.11
N PRO A 356 -10.06 27.48 -30.70
CA PRO A 356 -9.75 27.32 -29.29
C PRO A 356 -9.61 28.67 -28.58
N VAL A 357 -10.22 28.78 -27.39
CA VAL A 357 -9.94 29.88 -26.46
C VAL A 357 -8.58 29.61 -25.83
N LYS A 358 -7.67 30.58 -25.88
CA LYS A 358 -6.32 30.47 -25.34
C LYS A 358 -6.16 31.36 -24.11
N GLY A 359 -5.55 30.83 -23.06
CA GLY A 359 -5.21 31.57 -21.84
C GLY A 359 -3.79 31.26 -21.41
N TYR A 360 -2.84 32.12 -21.76
CA TYR A 360 -1.42 31.90 -21.45
C TYR A 360 -0.97 32.84 -20.35
N LEU A 361 -0.31 32.31 -19.31
CA LEU A 361 0.01 33.13 -18.15
C LEU A 361 0.99 34.27 -18.48
N ASN A 362 1.85 34.14 -19.49
CA ASN A 362 2.70 35.23 -19.96
C ASN A 362 1.89 36.44 -20.47
N ASP A 363 0.69 36.22 -21.05
CA ASP A 363 -0.20 37.30 -21.50
C ASP A 363 -0.72 38.14 -20.33
N TYR A 364 -0.81 37.55 -19.13
CA TYR A 364 -1.32 38.19 -17.91
C TYR A 364 -0.21 38.61 -16.94
N ALA A 365 1.06 38.36 -17.27
CA ALA A 365 2.21 38.73 -16.42
C ALA A 365 2.56 40.24 -16.48
N ALA A 366 1.98 40.99 -17.42
CA ALA A 366 2.11 42.44 -17.46
C ALA A 366 1.13 43.10 -16.48
N SER A 367 1.64 44.05 -15.66
CA SER A 367 0.88 44.80 -14.66
C SER A 367 -0.36 45.55 -15.20
N ALA A 368 -0.46 45.72 -16.53
CA ALA A 368 -1.60 46.31 -17.22
C ALA A 368 -2.88 45.44 -17.17
N PHE A 369 -2.79 44.14 -16.86
CA PHE A 369 -3.94 43.23 -16.79
C PHE A 369 -4.43 42.95 -15.36
N LEU A 370 -3.81 43.57 -14.35
CA LEU A 370 -4.16 43.43 -12.92
C LEU A 370 -5.10 44.52 -12.40
N THR A 371 -5.59 45.41 -13.27
CA THR A 371 -6.55 46.46 -12.87
C THR A 371 -7.93 46.18 -13.47
N ASN A 372 -8.91 46.06 -12.56
CA ASN A 372 -10.33 45.78 -12.78
C ASN A 372 -10.99 46.46 -13.97
#